data_AF-A0A3M4PRF2-F1
#
_entry.id   AF-A0A3M4PRF2-F1
#
_cell.length_a   1.000
_cell.length_b   1.000
_cell.length_c   1.000
_cell.angle_alpha   90.00
_cell.angle_beta   90.00
_cell.angle_gamma   90.00
#
_symmetry.space_group_name_H-M   'P 1'
#
loop_
_entity.id
_entity.type
_entity.pdbx_description
1 polymer ?
#
loop_
_entity_poly.entity_id
_entity_poly.type
_entity_poly.pdbx_seq_one_letter_code
_entity_poly.pdbx_strand_id
1 'polypeptide(L)'
;MNEIQELKDRRDQLLKEADQLHTQMLPFEAALESEQSIEPAQERELRDKYNELKRRFDARKHDADLLDRKINRRETLANCDSLMAGYIEAMNTWKADEQELNEKRQSLSIRLEQIQQQAVEDMAKARQAETDAATAYAQAVAWGDTEGEKTANADAQKAAKNLATAAEHNRRQG
;
A
#
# COMPACT_ATOMS: atom_id res chain seq x y z
N MET A 1 -11.92 -29.87 -21.12
CA MET A 1 -12.75 -28.77 -21.65
C MET A 1 -13.07 -27.84 -20.51
N ASN A 2 -13.02 -26.52 -20.73
CA ASN A 2 -13.15 -25.52 -19.68
C ASN A 2 -14.63 -25.37 -19.31
N GLU A 3 -15.05 -25.94 -18.17
CA GLU A 3 -16.44 -25.97 -17.71
C GLU A 3 -17.09 -24.56 -17.64
N ILE A 4 -16.28 -23.51 -17.43
CA ILE A 4 -16.73 -22.11 -17.48
C ILE A 4 -17.08 -21.70 -18.92
N GLN A 5 -16.30 -22.14 -19.90
CA GLN A 5 -16.57 -21.85 -21.31
C GLN A 5 -17.85 -22.53 -21.78
N GLU A 6 -18.08 -23.78 -21.38
CA GLU A 6 -19.33 -24.50 -21.70
C GLU A 6 -20.56 -23.78 -21.13
N LEU A 7 -20.47 -23.26 -19.90
CA LEU A 7 -21.55 -22.46 -19.31
C LEU A 7 -21.79 -21.14 -20.07
N LYS A 8 -20.72 -20.47 -20.52
CA LYS A 8 -20.81 -19.24 -21.33
C LYS A 8 -21.48 -19.53 -22.67
N ASP A 9 -21.03 -20.57 -23.36
CA ASP A 9 -21.60 -20.99 -24.65
C ASP A 9 -23.10 -21.31 -24.50
N ARG A 10 -23.48 -22.01 -23.42
CA ARG A 10 -24.89 -22.35 -23.14
C ARG A 10 -25.74 -21.11 -22.83
N ARG A 11 -25.22 -20.16 -22.05
CA ARG A 11 -25.91 -18.88 -21.78
C ARG A 11 -26.12 -18.10 -23.08
N ASP A 12 -25.09 -18.01 -23.92
CA ASP A 12 -25.16 -17.29 -25.18
C ASP A 12 -26.19 -17.93 -26.13
N GLN A 13 -26.31 -19.25 -26.10
CA GLN A 13 -27.39 -19.95 -26.80
C GLN A 13 -28.78 -19.57 -26.26
N LEU A 14 -28.99 -19.56 -24.94
CA LEU A 14 -30.27 -19.20 -24.34
C LEU A 14 -30.68 -17.75 -24.67
N LEU A 15 -29.71 -16.83 -24.68
CA LEU A 15 -29.94 -15.43 -25.07
C LEU A 15 -30.34 -15.32 -26.54
N LYS A 16 -29.66 -16.03 -27.45
CA LYS A 16 -30.05 -16.08 -28.88
C LYS A 16 -31.46 -16.65 -29.05
N GLU A 17 -31.82 -17.69 -28.32
CA GLU A 17 -33.16 -18.28 -28.34
C GLU A 17 -34.22 -17.30 -27.80
N ALA A 18 -33.90 -16.52 -26.76
CA ALA A 18 -34.75 -15.45 -26.26
C ALA A 18 -34.96 -14.34 -27.31
N ASP A 19 -33.89 -13.89 -27.98
CA ASP A 19 -33.99 -12.86 -29.02
C ASP A 19 -34.84 -13.33 -30.22
N GLN A 20 -34.74 -14.62 -30.59
CA GLN A 20 -35.61 -15.23 -31.61
C GLN A 20 -37.08 -15.24 -31.17
N LEU A 21 -37.37 -15.60 -29.93
CA LEU A 21 -38.73 -15.58 -29.38
C LEU A 21 -39.28 -14.16 -29.33
N HIS A 22 -38.47 -13.18 -28.91
CA HIS A 22 -38.85 -11.78 -28.90
C HIS A 22 -39.20 -11.28 -30.31
N THR A 23 -38.37 -11.62 -31.31
CA THR A 23 -38.64 -11.30 -32.72
C THR A 23 -39.97 -11.90 -33.19
N GLN A 24 -40.29 -13.13 -32.77
CA GLN A 24 -41.57 -13.78 -33.08
C GLN A 24 -42.77 -13.13 -32.37
N MET A 25 -42.57 -12.46 -31.25
CA MET A 25 -43.63 -11.76 -30.51
C MET A 25 -44.04 -10.44 -31.16
N LEU A 26 -43.10 -9.72 -31.78
CA LEU A 26 -43.33 -8.38 -32.34
C LEU A 26 -44.55 -8.28 -33.27
N PRO A 27 -44.80 -9.22 -34.21
CA PRO A 27 -45.99 -9.17 -35.06
C PRO A 27 -47.31 -9.31 -34.27
N PHE A 28 -47.32 -10.10 -33.19
CA PHE A 28 -48.51 -10.26 -32.35
C PHE A 28 -48.76 -9.02 -31.50
N GLU A 29 -47.70 -8.39 -31.01
CA GLU A 29 -47.76 -7.12 -30.27
C GLU A 29 -48.31 -6.00 -31.17
N ALA A 30 -47.76 -5.85 -32.37
CA ALA A 30 -48.24 -4.89 -33.37
C ALA A 30 -49.70 -5.13 -33.78
N ALA A 31 -50.13 -6.39 -33.89
CA ALA A 31 -51.52 -6.73 -34.19
C ALA A 31 -52.46 -6.33 -33.03
N LEU A 32 -52.06 -6.60 -31.79
CA LEU A 32 -52.84 -6.27 -30.58
C LEU A 32 -52.88 -4.76 -30.29
N GLU A 33 -51.90 -3.99 -30.73
CA GLU A 33 -51.83 -2.53 -30.59
C GLU A 33 -52.55 -1.77 -31.72
N SER A 34 -52.98 -2.46 -32.78
CA SER A 34 -53.61 -1.81 -33.93
C SER A 34 -54.99 -1.21 -33.59
N GLU A 35 -55.29 -0.01 -34.14
CA GLU A 35 -56.57 0.68 -33.94
C GLU A 35 -57.76 0.00 -34.68
N GLN A 36 -57.50 -1.06 -35.45
CA GLN A 36 -58.54 -1.77 -36.18
C GLN A 36 -59.35 -2.66 -35.21
N SER A 37 -60.68 -2.62 -35.33
CA SER A 37 -61.56 -3.48 -34.53
C SER A 37 -61.34 -4.94 -34.91
N ILE A 38 -60.64 -5.68 -34.05
CA ILE A 38 -60.44 -7.14 -34.18
C ILE A 38 -61.68 -7.85 -33.63
N GLU A 39 -62.08 -8.96 -34.24
CA GLU A 39 -63.14 -9.80 -33.66
C GLU A 39 -62.69 -10.38 -32.31
N PRO A 40 -63.54 -10.41 -31.27
CA PRO A 40 -63.15 -10.85 -29.93
C PRO A 40 -62.52 -12.25 -29.86
N ALA A 41 -62.92 -13.16 -30.75
CA ALA A 41 -62.34 -14.50 -30.83
C ALA A 41 -60.90 -14.48 -31.38
N GLN A 42 -60.64 -13.65 -32.39
CA GLN A 42 -59.32 -13.50 -32.99
C GLN A 42 -58.35 -12.79 -32.05
N GLU A 43 -58.82 -11.78 -31.31
CA GLU A 43 -58.02 -11.09 -30.30
C GLU A 43 -57.57 -12.07 -29.20
N ARG A 44 -58.47 -12.94 -28.76
CA ARG A 44 -58.16 -13.96 -27.74
C ARG A 44 -57.08 -14.93 -28.21
N GLU A 45 -57.17 -15.42 -29.44
CA GLU A 45 -56.15 -16.31 -30.00
C GLU A 45 -54.78 -15.62 -30.16
N LEU A 46 -54.76 -14.35 -30.56
CA LEU A 46 -53.52 -13.57 -30.66
C LEU A 46 -52.87 -13.39 -29.28
N ARG A 47 -53.67 -13.07 -28.25
CA ARG A 47 -53.19 -12.97 -26.85
C ARG A 47 -52.65 -14.31 -26.35
N ASP A 48 -53.32 -15.42 -26.64
CA ASP A 48 -52.87 -16.75 -26.20
C ASP A 48 -51.52 -17.12 -26.84
N LYS A 49 -51.33 -16.84 -28.14
CA LYS A 49 -50.05 -17.05 -28.83
C LYS A 49 -48.95 -16.13 -28.30
N TYR A 50 -49.25 -14.85 -28.09
CA TYR A 50 -48.30 -13.91 -27.48
C TYR A 50 -47.88 -14.37 -26.09
N ASN A 51 -48.84 -14.75 -25.23
CA ASN A 51 -48.57 -15.18 -23.86
C ASN A 51 -47.72 -16.45 -23.80
N GLU A 52 -47.93 -17.39 -24.72
CA GLU A 52 -47.09 -18.60 -24.81
C GLU A 52 -45.65 -18.26 -25.20
N LEU A 53 -45.44 -17.39 -26.19
CA LEU A 53 -44.11 -16.92 -26.56
C LEU A 53 -43.45 -16.12 -25.43
N LYS A 54 -44.21 -15.24 -24.77
CA LYS A 54 -43.78 -14.44 -23.61
C LYS A 54 -43.25 -15.34 -22.49
N ARG A 55 -44.00 -16.38 -22.11
CA ARG A 55 -43.59 -17.34 -21.08
C ARG A 55 -42.27 -18.02 -21.43
N ARG A 56 -42.10 -18.45 -22.68
CA ARG A 56 -40.85 -19.08 -23.14
C ARG A 56 -39.70 -18.09 -23.15
N PHE A 57 -39.93 -16.86 -23.61
CA PHE A 57 -38.95 -15.79 -23.61
C PHE A 57 -38.45 -15.51 -22.19
N ASP A 58 -39.38 -15.28 -21.26
CA ASP A 58 -39.07 -14.99 -19.85
C ASP A 58 -38.31 -16.17 -19.21
N ALA A 59 -38.69 -17.41 -19.52
CA ALA A 59 -37.98 -18.60 -19.04
C ALA A 59 -36.54 -18.66 -19.55
N ARG A 60 -36.29 -18.38 -20.85
CA ARG A 60 -34.93 -18.39 -21.42
C ARG A 60 -34.05 -17.29 -20.84
N LYS A 61 -34.62 -16.10 -20.58
CA LYS A 61 -33.92 -15.02 -19.88
C LYS A 61 -33.57 -15.41 -18.44
N HIS A 62 -34.52 -16.01 -17.73
CA HIS A 62 -34.28 -16.49 -16.36
C HIS A 62 -33.17 -17.55 -16.30
N ASP A 63 -33.19 -18.53 -17.20
CA ASP A 63 -32.16 -19.57 -17.26
C ASP A 63 -30.77 -18.99 -17.58
N ALA A 64 -30.70 -18.00 -18.48
CA ALA A 64 -29.46 -17.29 -18.78
C ALA A 64 -28.91 -16.54 -17.55
N ASP A 65 -29.78 -15.85 -16.79
CA ASP A 65 -29.39 -15.16 -15.56
C ASP A 65 -28.86 -16.12 -14.48
N LEU A 66 -29.45 -17.32 -14.37
CA LEU A 66 -28.96 -18.36 -13.46
C LEU A 66 -27.55 -18.85 -13.87
N LEU A 67 -27.29 -18.99 -15.16
CA LEU A 67 -25.97 -19.33 -15.67
C LEU A 67 -24.95 -18.22 -15.40
N ASP A 68 -25.31 -16.95 -15.60
CA ASP A 68 -24.42 -15.83 -15.28
C ASP A 68 -24.01 -15.82 -13.81
N ARG A 69 -24.95 -16.04 -12.89
CA ARG A 69 -24.63 -16.17 -11.44
C ARG A 69 -23.66 -17.32 -11.18
N LYS A 70 -23.86 -18.46 -11.84
CA LYS A 70 -22.99 -19.63 -11.69
C LYS A 70 -21.59 -19.40 -12.26
N ILE A 71 -21.49 -18.76 -13.43
CA ILE A 71 -20.23 -18.36 -14.07
C ILE A 71 -19.46 -17.43 -13.16
N ASN A 72 -20.09 -16.34 -12.70
CA ASN A 72 -19.46 -15.35 -11.82
C ASN A 72 -18.90 -15.99 -10.54
N ARG A 73 -19.66 -16.89 -9.91
CA ARG A 73 -19.18 -17.61 -8.72
C ARG A 73 -17.95 -18.46 -9.02
N ARG A 74 -17.93 -19.16 -10.15
CA ARG A 74 -16.81 -20.03 -10.53
C ARG A 74 -15.57 -19.25 -10.92
N GLU A 75 -15.73 -18.16 -11.67
CA GLU A 75 -14.62 -17.27 -12.00
C GLU A 75 -14.04 -16.62 -10.74
N THR A 76 -14.89 -16.19 -9.80
CA THR A 76 -14.44 -15.67 -8.49
C THR A 76 -13.64 -16.71 -7.72
N LEU A 77 -14.11 -17.97 -7.68
CA LEU A 77 -13.39 -19.06 -7.01
C LEU A 77 -12.06 -19.38 -7.70
N ALA A 78 -12.04 -19.44 -9.03
CA ALA A 78 -10.81 -19.70 -9.79
C ALA A 78 -9.78 -18.57 -9.61
N ASN A 79 -10.23 -17.32 -9.49
CA ASN A 79 -9.39 -16.16 -9.27
C ASN A 79 -8.96 -15.98 -7.80
N CYS A 80 -9.60 -16.68 -6.87
CA CYS A 80 -9.33 -16.56 -5.44
C CYS A 80 -7.88 -16.92 -5.10
N ASP A 81 -7.34 -17.99 -5.69
CA ASP A 81 -5.96 -18.42 -5.44
C ASP A 81 -4.95 -17.38 -5.94
N SER A 82 -5.18 -16.81 -7.13
CA SER A 82 -4.34 -15.75 -7.68
C SER A 82 -4.43 -14.47 -6.84
N LEU A 83 -5.62 -14.11 -6.36
CA LEU A 83 -5.82 -12.96 -5.50
C LEU A 83 -5.11 -13.16 -4.14
N MET A 84 -5.24 -14.35 -3.56
CA MET A 84 -4.59 -14.71 -2.30
C MET A 84 -3.07 -14.71 -2.45
N ALA A 85 -2.55 -15.21 -3.57
CA ALA A 85 -1.12 -15.14 -3.88
C ALA A 85 -0.62 -13.69 -3.95
N GLY A 86 -1.37 -12.79 -4.59
CA GLY A 86 -1.04 -11.36 -4.62
C GLY A 86 -1.03 -10.70 -3.24
N TYR A 87 -1.97 -11.05 -2.36
CA TYR A 87 -1.96 -10.57 -0.98
C TYR A 87 -0.78 -11.12 -0.18
N ILE A 88 -0.45 -12.40 -0.34
CA ILE A 88 0.70 -13.03 0.32
C ILE A 88 2.01 -12.36 -0.13
N GLU A 89 2.15 -12.08 -1.43
CA GLU A 89 3.30 -11.37 -1.99
C GLU A 89 3.43 -9.97 -1.38
N ALA A 90 2.34 -9.19 -1.37
CA ALA A 90 2.34 -7.86 -0.77
C ALA A 90 2.70 -7.89 0.73
N MET A 91 2.16 -8.84 1.49
CA MET A 91 2.50 -9.02 2.91
C MET A 91 3.97 -9.40 3.11
N ASN A 92 4.54 -10.23 2.23
CA ASN A 92 5.95 -10.57 2.28
C ASN A 92 6.84 -9.37 1.98
N THR A 93 6.47 -8.54 0.99
CA THR A 93 7.17 -7.28 0.71
C THR A 93 7.12 -6.33 1.91
N TRP A 94 5.95 -6.10 2.49
CA TRP A 94 5.82 -5.23 3.68
C TRP A 94 6.63 -5.75 4.87
N LYS A 95 6.67 -7.06 5.07
CA LYS A 95 7.50 -7.66 6.12
C LYS A 95 8.99 -7.44 5.88
N ALA A 96 9.44 -7.53 4.63
CA ALA A 96 10.83 -7.23 4.27
C ALA A 96 11.16 -5.74 4.49
N ASP A 97 10.26 -4.84 4.07
CA ASP A 97 10.41 -3.40 4.26
C ASP A 97 10.46 -3.04 5.76
N GLU A 98 9.60 -3.66 6.58
CA GLU A 98 9.61 -3.48 8.03
C GLU A 98 10.94 -3.93 8.65
N GLN A 99 11.46 -5.07 8.22
CA GLN A 99 12.75 -5.57 8.69
C GLN A 99 13.89 -4.60 8.32
N GLU A 100 13.95 -4.14 7.06
CA GLU A 100 14.97 -3.20 6.61
C GLU A 100 14.90 -1.87 7.38
N LEU A 101 13.70 -1.32 7.60
CA LEU A 101 13.51 -0.11 8.39
C LEU A 101 13.96 -0.31 9.83
N ASN A 102 13.68 -1.46 10.43
CA ASN A 102 14.11 -1.77 11.78
C ASN A 102 15.63 -1.90 11.89
N GLU A 103 16.28 -2.54 10.93
CA GLU A 103 17.76 -2.64 10.87
C GLU A 103 18.40 -1.26 10.71
N LYS A 104 17.87 -0.41 9.82
CA LYS A 104 18.32 0.98 9.67
C LYS A 104 18.14 1.78 10.95
N ARG A 105 16.98 1.64 11.60
CA ARG A 105 16.70 2.29 12.89
C ARG A 105 17.71 1.87 13.95
N GLN A 106 17.98 0.57 14.09
CA GLN A 106 18.96 0.06 15.05
C GLN A 106 20.37 0.59 14.76
N SER A 107 20.79 0.58 13.49
CA SER A 107 22.08 1.13 13.08
C SER A 107 22.22 2.62 13.44
N LEU A 108 21.18 3.41 13.16
CA LEU A 108 21.15 4.84 13.50
C LEU A 108 21.16 5.07 15.01
N SER A 109 20.40 4.29 15.79
CA SER A 109 20.41 4.38 17.24
C SER A 109 21.78 4.10 17.84
N ILE A 110 22.46 3.03 17.39
CA ILE A 110 23.81 2.70 17.84
C ILE A 110 24.78 3.83 17.50
N ARG A 111 24.71 4.36 16.26
CA ARG A 111 25.58 5.46 15.83
C ARG A 111 25.32 6.74 16.63
N LEU A 112 24.07 7.03 16.96
CA LEU A 112 23.70 8.19 17.78
C LEU A 112 24.27 8.05 19.19
N GLU A 113 24.12 6.88 19.81
CA GLU A 113 24.67 6.58 21.14
C GLU A 113 26.20 6.74 21.16
N GLN A 114 26.89 6.23 20.14
CA GLN A 114 28.34 6.42 19.97
C GLN A 114 28.74 7.89 19.85
N ILE A 115 28.00 8.68 19.07
CA ILE A 115 28.27 10.12 18.90
C ILE A 115 28.07 10.87 20.22
N GLN A 116 27.02 10.54 20.97
CA GLN A 116 26.75 11.12 22.28
C GLN A 116 27.85 10.77 23.29
N GLN A 117 28.24 9.49 23.34
CA GLN A 117 29.35 9.05 24.19
C GLN A 117 30.66 9.78 23.83
N GLN A 118 30.98 9.87 22.54
CA GLN A 118 32.18 10.58 22.07
C GLN A 118 32.13 12.06 22.46
N ALA A 119 30.98 12.73 22.36
CA ALA A 119 30.83 14.12 22.75
C ALA A 119 31.06 14.36 24.24
N VAL A 120 30.64 13.42 25.10
CA VAL A 120 30.92 13.44 26.55
C VAL A 120 32.41 13.23 26.82
N GLU A 121 33.02 12.24 26.18
CA GLU A 121 34.46 11.95 26.34
C GLU A 121 35.35 13.11 25.87
N ASP A 122 35.02 13.73 24.72
CA ASP A 122 35.76 14.87 24.17
C ASP A 122 35.65 16.09 25.08
N MET A 123 34.48 16.32 25.68
CA MET A 123 34.30 17.38 26.67
C MET A 123 35.12 17.14 27.95
N ALA A 124 35.16 15.90 28.43
CA ALA A 124 35.99 15.55 29.59
C ALA A 124 37.48 15.76 29.28
N LYS A 125 37.96 15.30 28.12
CA LYS A 125 39.35 15.50 27.67
C LYS A 125 39.70 16.97 27.51
N ALA A 126 38.80 17.77 26.94
CA ALA A 126 39.04 19.21 26.76
C ALA A 126 39.12 19.97 28.08
N ARG A 127 38.27 19.63 29.07
CA ARG A 127 38.36 20.18 30.43
C ARG A 127 39.63 19.78 31.16
N GLN A 128 40.06 18.52 30.99
CA GLN A 128 41.32 18.07 31.57
C GLN A 128 42.50 18.84 30.99
N ALA A 129 42.54 19.02 29.66
CA ALA A 129 43.60 19.79 29.00
C ALA A 129 43.65 21.26 29.46
N GLU A 130 42.51 21.90 29.72
CA GLU A 130 42.46 23.24 30.30
C GLU A 130 43.04 23.27 31.72
N THR A 131 42.67 22.28 32.54
CA THR A 131 43.15 22.15 33.93
C THR A 131 44.67 21.90 33.97
N ASP A 132 45.18 21.04 33.10
CA ASP A 132 46.59 20.72 32.99
C ASP A 132 47.41 21.94 32.55
N ALA A 133 46.91 22.69 31.54
CA ALA A 133 47.56 23.90 31.07
C ALA A 133 47.57 25.01 32.14
N ALA A 134 46.46 25.19 32.87
CA ALA A 134 46.38 26.14 33.98
C ALA A 134 47.35 25.77 35.12
N THR A 135 47.47 24.47 35.42
CA THR A 135 48.40 23.96 36.44
C THR A 135 49.85 24.18 36.02
N ALA A 136 50.19 23.86 34.78
CA ALA A 136 51.54 24.07 34.23
C ALA A 136 51.92 25.56 34.25
N TYR A 137 50.97 26.45 33.91
CA TYR A 137 51.19 27.89 33.99
C TYR A 137 51.47 28.34 35.42
N ALA A 138 50.65 27.92 36.39
CA ALA A 138 50.86 28.25 37.80
C ALA A 138 52.22 27.74 38.35
N GLN A 139 52.65 26.55 37.92
CA GLN A 139 53.96 26.01 38.29
C GLN A 139 55.13 26.80 37.69
N ALA A 140 55.04 27.15 36.40
CA ALA A 140 56.07 27.95 35.74
C ALA A 140 56.23 29.34 36.41
N VAL A 141 55.10 29.98 36.75
CA VAL A 141 55.09 31.24 37.51
C VAL A 141 55.73 31.07 38.89
N ALA A 142 55.42 30.00 39.61
CA ALA A 142 55.98 29.73 40.93
C ALA A 142 57.51 29.48 40.90
N TRP A 143 58.03 28.96 39.79
CA TRP A 143 59.47 28.72 39.60
C TRP A 143 60.21 29.85 38.89
N GLY A 144 59.51 30.88 38.42
CA GLY A 144 60.10 31.98 37.64
C GLY A 144 60.62 31.54 36.26
N ASP A 145 60.10 30.44 35.72
CA ASP A 145 60.45 29.94 34.39
C ASP A 145 59.66 30.68 33.31
N THR A 146 60.20 31.81 32.86
CA THR A 146 59.55 32.69 31.88
C THR A 146 59.31 32.03 30.50
N GLU A 147 60.07 30.99 30.14
CA GLU A 147 59.84 30.26 28.88
C GLU A 147 58.77 29.17 29.06
N GLY A 148 58.75 28.52 30.23
CA GLY A 148 57.66 27.66 30.67
C GLY A 148 56.31 28.38 30.73
N GLU A 149 56.28 29.63 31.24
CA GLU A 149 55.08 30.47 31.28
C GLU A 149 54.51 30.76 29.89
N LYS A 150 55.36 31.15 28.93
CA LYS A 150 54.93 31.42 27.55
C LYS A 150 54.37 30.17 26.89
N THR A 151 55.03 29.03 27.10
CA THR A 151 54.60 27.73 26.54
C THR A 151 53.26 27.31 27.13
N ALA A 152 53.12 27.35 28.46
CA ALA A 152 51.88 26.99 29.14
C ALA A 152 50.72 27.95 28.80
N ASN A 153 51.00 29.24 28.57
CA ASN A 153 49.98 30.20 28.12
C ASN A 153 49.49 29.90 26.70
N ALA A 154 50.40 29.52 25.78
CA ALA A 154 50.02 29.10 24.43
C ALA A 154 49.17 27.81 24.47
N ASP A 155 49.55 26.85 25.32
CA ASP A 155 48.79 25.62 25.52
C ASP A 155 47.42 25.88 26.17
N ALA A 156 47.31 26.82 27.11
CA ALA A 156 46.05 27.25 27.71
C ALA A 156 45.10 27.87 26.67
N GLN A 157 45.61 28.73 25.78
CA GLN A 157 44.81 29.30 24.69
C GLN A 157 44.31 28.22 23.72
N LYS A 158 45.16 27.23 23.41
CA LYS A 158 44.79 26.09 22.57
C LYS A 158 43.74 25.21 23.24
N ALA A 159 43.91 24.92 24.54
CA ALA A 159 42.96 24.15 25.34
C ALA A 159 41.60 24.86 25.43
N ALA A 160 41.57 26.18 25.66
CA ALA A 160 40.35 26.97 25.69
C ALA A 160 39.59 26.92 24.35
N LYS A 161 40.31 27.02 23.22
CA LYS A 161 39.69 26.89 21.88
C LYS A 161 39.11 25.49 21.64
N ASN A 162 39.82 24.45 22.08
CA ASN A 162 39.36 23.07 21.98
C ASN A 162 38.12 22.83 22.87
N LEU A 163 38.11 23.39 24.09
CA LEU A 163 36.97 23.31 25.00
C LEU A 163 35.74 24.00 24.43
N ALA A 164 35.88 25.18 23.83
CA ALA A 164 34.77 25.87 23.17
C ALA A 164 34.19 25.03 22.01
N THR A 165 35.05 24.36 21.24
CA THR A 165 34.64 23.48 20.14
C THR A 165 33.92 22.23 20.65
N ALA A 166 34.46 21.58 21.68
CA ALA A 166 33.85 20.42 22.32
C ALA A 166 32.51 20.76 22.98
N ALA A 167 32.39 21.96 23.57
CA ALA A 167 31.17 22.44 24.19
C ALA A 167 30.05 22.65 23.18
N GLU A 168 30.36 23.25 22.04
CA GLU A 168 29.40 23.42 20.95
C GLU A 168 29.02 22.06 20.32
N HIS A 169 29.97 21.14 20.19
CA HIS A 169 29.66 19.78 19.72
C HIS A 169 28.71 19.06 20.68
N ASN A 170 28.99 19.05 21.99
CA ASN A 170 28.12 18.41 22.98
C ASN A 170 26.71 19.03 23.01
N ARG A 171 26.59 20.37 22.91
CA ARG A 171 25.30 21.07 22.81
C ARG A 171 24.44 20.64 21.61
N ARG A 172 25.06 20.18 20.51
CA ARG A 172 24.35 19.70 19.32
C ARG A 172 23.92 18.23 19.42
N GLN A 173 24.53 17.46 20.32
CA GLN A 173 24.29 16.02 20.47
C GLN A 173 23.42 15.66 21.69
N GLY A 174 23.35 16.54 22.70
CA GLY A 174 22.44 16.44 23.86
C GLY A 174 21.08 17.08 23.60
#